data_AF-A0A2S8GN30-F1
#
_entry.id   AF-A0A2S8GN30-F1
#
_cell.length_a   1.000
_cell.length_b   1.000
_cell.length_c   1.000
_cell.angle_alpha   90.00
_cell.angle_beta   90.00
_cell.angle_gamma   90.00
#
_symmetry.space_group_name_H-M   'P 1'
#
loop_
_entity.id
_entity.type
_entity.pdbx_description
1 polymer ?
#
loop_
_entity_poly.entity_id
_entity_poly.type
_entity_poly.pdbx_seq_one_letter_code
_entity_poly.pdbx_strand_id
1 'polypeptide(L)'
;MTRITAAQAAVVARQIELQLAQGNFSAADDILTRCVEEVRNQRRELCAEYATPREVPLARLSLEPQVVNALEKCQITKVGDLQGITYEDLLEVPTMGPTRASELRDSVRQLFRDFKTRSFEQAL
;
A
#
# COMPACT_ATOMS: atom_id res chain seq x y z
N MET A 1 16.34 3.04 5.62
CA MET A 1 15.77 2.66 6.92
C MET A 1 15.90 1.15 7.08
N THR A 2 16.55 0.69 8.14
CA THR A 2 16.78 -0.74 8.41
C THR A 2 15.50 -1.40 8.93
N ARG A 3 15.00 -2.40 8.20
CA ARG A 3 13.87 -3.26 8.62
C ARG A 3 14.26 -4.03 9.88
N ILE A 4 13.34 -4.24 10.83
CA ILE A 4 13.60 -5.08 12.00
C ILE A 4 13.69 -6.52 11.47
N THR A 5 14.89 -7.06 11.52
CA THR A 5 15.16 -8.46 11.21
C THR A 5 14.89 -9.34 12.42
N ALA A 6 14.67 -10.64 12.20
CA ALA A 6 14.54 -11.61 13.29
C ALA A 6 15.75 -11.57 14.26
N ALA A 7 16.95 -11.26 13.73
CA ALA A 7 18.15 -11.07 14.54
C ALA A 7 18.06 -9.83 15.45
N GLN A 8 17.54 -8.71 14.96
CA GLN A 8 17.34 -7.51 15.78
C GLN A 8 16.26 -7.71 16.83
N ALA A 9 15.16 -8.40 16.51
CA ALA A 9 14.12 -8.75 17.48
C ALA A 9 14.69 -9.59 18.63
N ALA A 10 15.56 -10.57 18.33
CA ALA A 10 16.22 -11.38 19.34
C ALA A 10 17.18 -10.57 20.24
N VAL A 11 17.87 -9.58 19.68
CA VAL A 11 18.74 -8.67 20.46
C VAL A 11 17.91 -7.79 21.40
N VAL A 12 16.80 -7.24 20.92
CA VAL A 12 15.87 -6.43 21.74
C VAL A 12 15.28 -7.27 22.89
N ALA A 13 14.88 -8.51 22.62
CA ALA A 13 14.36 -9.42 23.64
C ALA A 13 15.39 -9.69 24.75
N ARG A 14 16.64 -10.02 24.38
CA ARG A 14 17.73 -10.21 25.36
C ARG A 14 18.01 -8.96 26.17
N GLN A 15 17.88 -7.78 25.56
CA GLN A 15 18.11 -6.52 26.26
C GLN A 15 17.00 -6.21 27.26
N ILE A 16 15.75 -6.53 26.94
CA ILE A 16 14.61 -6.43 27.87
C ILE A 16 14.82 -7.39 29.04
N GLU A 17 15.15 -8.66 28.79
CA GLU A 17 15.43 -9.65 29.85
C GLU A 17 16.52 -9.17 30.80
N LEU A 18 17.57 -8.55 30.27
CA LEU A 18 18.68 -8.01 31.07
C LEU A 18 18.24 -6.82 31.93
N GLN A 19 17.38 -5.93 31.42
CA GLN A 19 16.82 -4.82 32.22
C GLN A 19 15.86 -5.33 33.30
N LEU A 20 15.05 -6.35 33.01
CA LEU A 20 14.16 -6.99 33.97
C LEU A 20 14.95 -7.68 35.09
N ALA A 21 16.05 -8.38 34.76
CA ALA A 21 16.95 -8.99 35.74
C ALA A 21 17.64 -7.97 36.65
N GLN A 22 17.82 -6.73 36.16
CA GLN A 22 18.37 -5.60 36.92
C GLN A 22 17.31 -4.85 37.75
N GLY A 23 16.03 -5.23 37.66
CA GLY A 23 14.92 -4.53 38.32
C GLY A 23 14.51 -3.21 37.65
N ASN A 24 15.04 -2.92 36.46
CA ASN A 24 14.80 -1.68 35.72
C ASN A 24 13.58 -1.83 34.80
N PHE A 25 12.40 -1.92 35.38
CA PHE A 25 11.14 -2.12 34.65
C PHE A 25 10.78 -0.96 33.71
N SER A 26 11.09 0.29 34.09
CA SER A 26 10.87 1.46 33.22
C SER A 26 11.69 1.37 31.93
N ALA A 27 12.97 1.00 32.03
CA ALA A 27 13.82 0.86 30.86
C ALA A 27 13.36 -0.29 29.95
N ALA A 28 12.87 -1.39 30.54
CA ALA A 28 12.27 -2.49 29.78
C ALA A 28 11.00 -2.06 29.02
N ASP A 29 10.15 -1.25 29.65
CA ASP A 29 8.93 -0.71 29.04
C ASP A 29 9.21 0.30 27.91
N ASP A 30 10.22 1.17 28.09
CA ASP A 30 10.68 2.10 27.06
C ASP A 30 11.20 1.36 25.81
N ILE A 31 11.97 0.29 26.02
CA ILE A 31 12.49 -0.56 24.93
C ILE A 31 11.34 -1.26 24.19
N LEU A 32 10.37 -1.81 24.92
CA LEU A 32 9.18 -2.44 24.34
C LEU A 32 8.37 -1.44 23.51
N THR A 33 8.10 -0.26 24.06
CA THR A 33 7.33 0.81 23.41
C THR A 33 7.98 1.22 22.10
N ARG A 34 9.30 1.48 22.11
CA ARG A 34 10.05 1.83 20.91
C ARG A 34 10.03 0.72 19.85
N CYS A 35 10.20 -0.53 20.26
CA CYS A 35 10.15 -1.68 19.35
C CYS A 35 8.79 -1.81 18.67
N VAL A 36 7.70 -1.66 19.44
CA VAL A 36 6.33 -1.69 18.91
C VAL A 36 6.09 -0.55 17.92
N GLU A 37 6.58 0.66 18.21
CA GLU A 37 6.47 1.80 17.29
C GLU A 37 7.24 1.57 15.98
N GLU A 38 8.46 1.03 16.05
CA GLU A 38 9.25 0.70 14.85
C GLU A 38 8.55 -0.35 13.99
N VAL A 39 7.99 -1.40 14.59
CA VAL A 39 7.20 -2.42 13.86
C VAL A 39 5.96 -1.79 13.22
N ARG A 40 5.25 -0.89 13.92
CA ARG A 40 4.10 -0.17 13.37
C ARG A 40 4.49 0.72 12.19
N ASN A 41 5.64 1.37 12.24
CA ASN A 41 6.15 2.21 11.16
C ASN A 41 6.55 1.38 9.94
N GLN A 42 7.26 0.28 10.14
CA GLN A 42 7.59 -0.66 9.06
C GLN A 42 6.35 -1.25 8.42
N ARG A 43 5.33 -1.62 9.23
CA ARG A 43 4.05 -2.06 8.70
C ARG A 43 3.38 -0.97 7.87
N ARG A 44 3.42 0.30 8.30
CA ARG A 44 2.87 1.42 7.51
C ARG A 44 3.62 1.60 6.18
N GLU A 45 4.95 1.51 6.19
CA GLU A 45 5.79 1.60 4.99
C GLU A 45 5.52 0.44 4.04
N LEU A 46 5.48 -0.79 4.53
CA LEU A 46 5.16 -1.98 3.73
C LEU A 46 3.73 -1.90 3.18
N CYS A 47 2.75 -1.47 3.97
CA CYS A 47 1.42 -1.22 3.45
C CYS A 47 1.43 -0.11 2.39
N ALA A 48 2.23 0.95 2.52
CA ALA A 48 2.33 1.98 1.48
C ALA A 48 3.02 1.46 0.19
N GLU A 49 4.04 0.63 0.35
CA GLU A 49 4.81 0.03 -0.75
C GLU A 49 3.98 -1.02 -1.51
N TYR A 50 3.33 -1.94 -0.79
CA TYR A 50 2.64 -3.11 -1.35
C TYR A 50 1.11 -2.98 -1.46
N ALA A 51 0.45 -2.01 -0.80
CA ALA A 51 -0.98 -1.76 -1.02
C ALA A 51 -1.26 -0.91 -2.28
N THR A 52 -0.27 -0.79 -3.16
CA THR A 52 -0.53 -0.28 -4.50
C THR A 52 -0.91 -1.46 -5.39
N PRO A 53 -2.13 -1.50 -5.96
CA PRO A 53 -2.58 -2.56 -6.86
C PRO A 53 -1.93 -2.42 -8.25
N ARG A 54 -0.62 -2.16 -8.30
CA ARG A 54 0.11 -1.79 -9.53
C ARG A 54 -0.01 -2.84 -10.62
N GLU A 55 -0.05 -4.11 -10.23
CA GLU A 55 -0.13 -5.22 -11.17
C GLU A 55 -1.56 -5.61 -11.55
N VAL A 56 -2.58 -4.96 -10.96
CA VAL A 56 -3.97 -5.28 -11.28
C VAL A 56 -4.29 -4.80 -12.69
N PRO A 57 -4.73 -5.70 -13.59
CA PRO A 57 -5.17 -5.31 -14.93
C PRO A 57 -6.40 -4.41 -14.84
N LEU A 58 -6.45 -3.36 -15.65
CA LEU A 58 -7.61 -2.46 -15.71
C LEU A 58 -8.89 -3.17 -16.17
N ALA A 59 -8.75 -4.28 -16.92
CA ALA A 59 -9.86 -5.15 -17.29
C ALA A 59 -10.60 -5.78 -16.09
N ARG A 60 -10.00 -5.80 -14.89
CA ARG A 60 -10.66 -6.26 -13.65
C ARG A 60 -11.44 -5.15 -12.94
N LEU A 61 -11.26 -3.89 -13.34
CA LEU A 61 -12.14 -2.82 -12.90
C LEU A 61 -13.45 -2.93 -13.68
N SER A 62 -14.58 -2.72 -13.02
CA SER A 62 -15.91 -2.68 -13.64
C SER A 62 -16.11 -1.39 -14.45
N LEU A 63 -15.20 -1.13 -15.40
CA LEU A 63 -15.25 -0.01 -16.33
C LEU A 63 -16.02 -0.39 -17.58
N GLU A 64 -16.55 0.62 -18.26
CA GLU A 64 -17.18 0.44 -19.55
C GLU A 64 -16.15 -0.10 -20.57
N PRO A 65 -16.48 -1.10 -21.41
CA PRO A 65 -15.52 -1.71 -22.35
C PRO A 65 -14.86 -0.70 -23.30
N GLN A 66 -15.56 0.40 -23.62
CA GLN A 66 -15.02 1.48 -24.43
C GLN A 66 -13.87 2.24 -23.75
N VAL A 67 -13.93 2.40 -22.42
CA VAL A 67 -12.88 3.01 -21.61
C VAL A 67 -11.68 2.09 -21.53
N VAL A 68 -11.90 0.78 -21.30
CA VAL A 68 -10.83 -0.23 -21.29
C VAL A 68 -10.11 -0.27 -22.63
N ASN A 69 -10.85 -0.35 -23.75
CA ASN A 69 -10.27 -0.37 -25.10
C ASN A 69 -9.52 0.93 -25.44
N ALA A 70 -9.97 2.08 -24.92
CA ALA A 70 -9.28 3.35 -25.11
C ALA A 70 -7.95 3.39 -24.35
N LEU A 71 -7.95 2.92 -23.09
CA LEU A 71 -6.78 2.83 -22.25
C LEU A 71 -5.77 1.82 -22.80
N GLU A 72 -6.22 0.67 -23.30
CA GLU A 72 -5.37 -0.34 -23.97
C GLU A 72 -4.66 0.23 -25.20
N LYS A 73 -5.34 1.06 -26.00
CA LYS A 73 -4.72 1.74 -27.16
C LYS A 73 -3.65 2.76 -26.75
N CYS A 74 -3.76 3.32 -25.56
CA CYS A 74 -2.76 4.20 -24.96
C CYS A 74 -1.64 3.42 -24.22
N GLN A 75 -1.59 2.09 -24.36
CA GLN A 75 -0.67 1.18 -23.64
C GLN A 75 -0.87 1.16 -22.12
N ILE A 76 -2.03 1.63 -21.64
CA ILE A 76 -2.39 1.63 -20.23
C ILE A 76 -3.16 0.35 -19.96
N THR A 77 -2.50 -0.65 -19.37
CA THR A 77 -3.09 -1.98 -19.18
C THR A 77 -3.27 -2.34 -17.70
N LYS A 78 -2.51 -1.68 -16.82
CA LYS A 78 -2.51 -1.92 -15.37
C LYS A 78 -2.78 -0.65 -14.58
N VAL A 79 -3.25 -0.79 -13.34
CA VAL A 79 -3.45 0.35 -12.42
C VAL A 79 -2.12 1.08 -12.14
N GLY A 80 -0.99 0.37 -12.19
CA GLY A 80 0.33 0.99 -12.08
C GLY A 80 0.61 2.01 -13.18
N ASP A 81 0.16 1.74 -14.41
CA ASP A 81 0.36 2.62 -15.57
C ASP A 81 -0.46 3.91 -15.40
N LEU A 82 -1.62 3.84 -14.73
CA LEU A 82 -2.44 5.01 -14.39
C LEU A 82 -1.84 5.89 -13.29
N GLN A 83 -0.90 5.41 -12.46
CA GLN A 83 -0.32 6.22 -11.38
C GLN A 83 0.52 7.39 -11.90
N GLY A 84 1.00 7.33 -13.15
CA GLY A 84 1.80 8.39 -13.79
C GLY A 84 1.00 9.35 -14.68
N ILE A 85 -0.31 9.11 -14.85
CA ILE A 85 -1.15 9.84 -15.81
C ILE A 85 -1.99 10.85 -15.06
N THR A 86 -1.96 12.10 -15.53
CA THR A 86 -2.76 13.16 -14.93
C THR A 86 -4.19 13.15 -15.45
N TYR A 87 -5.10 13.82 -14.74
CA TYR A 87 -6.49 13.96 -15.20
C TYR A 87 -6.58 14.70 -16.54
N GLU A 88 -5.63 15.60 -16.81
CA GLU A 88 -5.54 16.35 -18.07
C GLU A 88 -5.17 15.41 -19.23
N ASP A 89 -4.17 14.55 -19.04
CA ASP A 89 -3.78 13.53 -20.03
C ASP A 89 -4.92 12.55 -20.37
N LEU A 90 -5.77 12.23 -19.38
CA LEU A 90 -6.94 11.40 -19.62
C LEU A 90 -7.99 12.10 -20.48
N LEU A 91 -8.15 13.42 -20.34
CA LEU A 91 -9.10 14.21 -21.13
C LEU A 91 -8.64 14.43 -22.58
N GLU A 92 -7.34 14.32 -22.86
CA GLU A 92 -6.81 14.38 -24.22
C GLU A 92 -7.18 13.13 -25.05
N VAL A 93 -7.55 12.03 -24.41
CA VAL A 93 -7.99 10.81 -25.11
C VAL A 93 -9.39 11.05 -25.67
N PRO A 94 -9.62 10.94 -27.00
CA PRO A 94 -10.88 11.33 -27.65
C PRO A 94 -12.14 10.62 -27.11
N THR A 95 -11.97 9.45 -26.51
CA THR A 95 -13.04 8.63 -25.94
C THR A 95 -13.22 8.78 -24.43
N MET A 96 -12.32 9.51 -23.75
CA MET A 96 -12.41 9.86 -22.33
C MET A 96 -12.95 11.28 -22.16
N GLY A 97 -14.28 11.36 -22.06
CA GLY A 97 -14.93 12.57 -21.55
C GLY A 97 -14.74 12.73 -20.04
N PRO A 98 -15.08 13.92 -19.49
CA PRO A 98 -14.95 14.22 -18.07
C PRO A 98 -15.70 13.24 -17.16
N THR A 99 -16.85 12.74 -17.60
CA THR A 99 -17.65 11.72 -16.88
C THR A 99 -16.88 10.40 -16.76
N ARG A 100 -16.33 9.89 -17.86
CA ARG A 100 -15.57 8.63 -17.89
C ARG A 100 -14.26 8.72 -17.12
N ALA A 101 -13.59 9.86 -17.20
CA ALA A 101 -12.40 10.12 -16.40
C ALA A 101 -12.71 10.15 -14.89
N SER A 102 -13.88 10.68 -14.50
CA SER A 102 -14.34 10.63 -13.11
C SER A 102 -14.65 9.19 -12.66
N GLU A 103 -15.38 8.42 -13.46
CA GLU A 103 -15.70 7.02 -13.18
C GLU A 103 -14.44 6.15 -13.05
N LEU A 104 -13.45 6.37 -13.91
CA LEU A 104 -12.14 5.71 -13.83
C LEU A 104 -11.48 6.00 -12.49
N ARG A 105 -11.42 7.29 -12.10
CA ARG A 105 -10.81 7.72 -10.85
C ARG A 105 -11.51 7.13 -9.63
N ASP A 106 -12.84 7.11 -9.63
CA ASP A 106 -13.61 6.56 -8.52
C ASP A 106 -13.50 5.03 -8.45
N SER A 107 -13.47 4.35 -9.59
CA SER A 107 -13.22 2.89 -9.66
C SER A 107 -11.83 2.53 -9.12
N VAL A 108 -10.81 3.30 -9.52
CA VAL A 108 -9.44 3.12 -9.03
C VAL A 108 -9.38 3.37 -7.53
N ARG A 109 -9.97 4.47 -7.01
CA ARG A 109 -10.05 4.73 -5.56
C ARG A 109 -10.76 3.62 -4.80
N GLN A 110 -11.84 3.07 -5.37
CA GLN A 110 -12.56 1.97 -4.76
C GLN A 110 -11.67 0.72 -4.69
N LEU A 111 -10.95 0.42 -5.77
CA LEU A 111 -9.99 -0.67 -5.77
C LEU A 111 -8.87 -0.47 -4.75
N PHE A 112 -8.34 0.74 -4.59
CA PHE A 112 -7.39 1.06 -3.52
C PHE A 112 -7.97 0.84 -2.13
N ARG A 113 -9.24 1.19 -1.89
CA ARG A 113 -9.93 0.92 -0.63
C ARG A 113 -10.08 -0.58 -0.38
N ASP A 114 -10.51 -1.32 -1.40
CA ASP A 114 -10.74 -2.77 -1.32
C ASP A 114 -9.42 -3.57 -1.20
N PHE A 115 -8.33 -3.11 -1.84
CA PHE A 115 -7.00 -3.70 -1.65
C PHE A 115 -6.49 -3.46 -0.24
N LYS A 116 -6.67 -2.25 0.29
CA LYS A 116 -6.25 -1.93 1.65
C LYS A 116 -6.98 -2.77 2.70
N THR A 117 -8.24 -3.15 2.46
CA THR A 117 -9.01 -4.04 3.34
C THR A 117 -8.69 -5.51 3.11
N ARG A 118 -8.64 -6.00 1.85
CA ARG A 118 -8.41 -7.42 1.53
C ARG A 118 -6.97 -7.90 1.67
N SER A 119 -5.97 -7.07 1.34
CA SER A 119 -4.57 -7.42 1.61
C SER A 119 -4.28 -7.55 3.10
N PHE A 120 -5.14 -6.99 3.96
CA PHE A 120 -5.09 -7.19 5.41
C PHE A 120 -5.69 -8.53 5.84
N GLU A 121 -6.72 -9.04 5.16
CA GLU A 121 -7.38 -10.31 5.47
C GLU A 121 -6.60 -11.54 4.97
N GLN A 122 -5.90 -11.45 3.84
CA GLN A 122 -5.09 -12.56 3.30
C GLN A 122 -3.68 -12.66 3.91
N ALA A 123 -3.27 -11.66 4.71
CA ALA A 123 -1.97 -11.63 5.37
C ALA A 123 -2.03 -12.03 6.86
N LEU A 124 -3.20 -12.45 7.36
CA LEU A 124 -3.44 -13.09 8.66
C LEU A 124 -3.54 -14.61 8.49
#